data_AF-A0A6B0X1A9-F1
#
_entry.id   AF-A0A6B0X1A9-F1
#
_cell.length_a   1.000
_cell.length_b   1.000
_cell.length_c   1.000
_cell.angle_alpha   90.00
_cell.angle_beta   90.00
_cell.angle_gamma   90.00
#
_symmetry.space_group_name_H-M   'P 1'
#
loop_
_entity.id
_entity.type
_entity.pdbx_description
1 polymer ?
#
loop_
_entity_poly.entity_id
_entity_poly.type
_entity_poly.pdbx_seq_one_letter_code
_entity_poly.pdbx_strand_id
1 'polypeptide(L)'
;MSQSYETYKPKLSPTWWLKSRNYFLFMMRELSSVFVAAFVILFLYQLFALAEGEEAYAACRSALTTPGFVAFYAVAFVFAIYHTITWLGVMGRVQVVRMGAFTVPPKLVTAGAFVGFFFVSAAVGCILLYAL
;
A
#
# COMPACT_ATOMS: atom_id res chain seq x y z
N MET A 1 -2.46 -32.81 -45.80
CA MET A 1 -1.80 -31.51 -45.60
C MET A 1 -2.73 -30.63 -44.78
N SER A 2 -2.46 -30.43 -43.48
CA SER A 2 -3.22 -29.44 -42.68
C SER A 2 -2.68 -28.05 -43.01
N GLN A 3 -3.51 -27.17 -43.57
CA GLN A 3 -3.15 -25.75 -43.68
C GLN A 3 -3.00 -25.18 -42.26
N SER A 4 -1.81 -24.67 -41.93
CA SER A 4 -1.59 -23.91 -40.72
C SER A 4 -1.87 -22.44 -41.04
N TYR A 5 -2.95 -21.89 -40.47
CA TYR A 5 -3.21 -20.45 -40.56
C TYR A 5 -2.32 -19.73 -39.55
N GLU A 6 -1.63 -18.68 -39.98
CA GLU A 6 -0.89 -17.82 -39.05
C GLU A 6 -1.86 -17.23 -38.02
N THR A 7 -1.58 -17.49 -36.74
CA THR A 7 -2.40 -16.97 -35.65
C THR A 7 -2.10 -15.48 -35.48
N TYR A 8 -3.10 -14.62 -35.65
CA TYR A 8 -2.97 -13.18 -35.43
C TYR A 8 -2.60 -12.88 -33.97
N LYS A 9 -1.53 -12.11 -33.77
CA LYS A 9 -1.07 -11.65 -32.44
C LYS A 9 -1.32 -10.14 -32.31
N PRO A 10 -2.36 -9.70 -31.55
CA PRO A 10 -2.61 -8.28 -31.36
C PRO A 10 -1.43 -7.62 -30.62
N LYS A 11 -1.02 -6.44 -31.08
CA LYS A 11 0.00 -5.63 -30.38
C LYS A 11 -0.62 -4.90 -29.20
N LEU A 12 -0.02 -5.02 -28.02
CA LEU A 12 -0.42 -4.28 -26.82
C LEU A 12 0.23 -2.90 -26.81
N SER A 13 -0.58 -1.85 -26.71
CA SER A 13 -0.09 -0.47 -26.52
C SER A 13 0.48 -0.29 -25.10
N PRO A 14 1.52 0.54 -24.88
CA PRO A 14 1.97 0.92 -23.54
C PRO A 14 0.86 1.52 -22.65
N THR A 15 -0.16 2.12 -23.27
CA THR A 15 -1.33 2.71 -22.59
C THR A 15 -2.50 1.74 -22.46
N TRP A 16 -2.26 0.42 -22.58
CA TRP A 16 -3.32 -0.61 -22.49
C TRP A 16 -4.16 -0.50 -21.20
N TRP A 17 -3.54 -0.04 -20.12
CA TRP A 17 -4.17 0.06 -18.81
C TRP A 17 -5.18 1.21 -18.71
N LEU A 18 -5.13 2.18 -19.62
CA LEU A 18 -6.12 3.26 -19.72
C LEU A 18 -7.40 2.81 -20.44
N LYS A 19 -7.41 1.61 -21.04
CA LYS A 19 -8.55 1.11 -21.83
C LYS A 19 -9.76 0.73 -20.98
N SER A 20 -9.57 0.42 -19.70
CA SER A 20 -10.67 0.05 -18.81
C SER A 20 -10.43 0.53 -17.39
N ARG A 21 -11.51 0.83 -16.67
CA ARG A 21 -11.44 1.22 -15.26
C ARG A 21 -10.76 0.16 -14.40
N ASN A 22 -10.98 -1.13 -14.68
CA ASN A 22 -10.39 -2.22 -13.91
C ASN A 22 -8.87 -2.28 -14.10
N TYR A 23 -8.38 -2.08 -15.32
CA TYR A 23 -6.94 -2.03 -15.58
C TYR A 23 -6.29 -0.78 -14.99
N PHE A 24 -6.99 0.35 -15.06
CA PHE A 24 -6.54 1.58 -14.43
C PHE A 24 -6.37 1.39 -12.91
N LEU A 25 -7.41 0.87 -12.23
CA LEU A 25 -7.35 0.61 -10.79
C LEU A 25 -6.26 -0.42 -10.44
N PHE A 26 -6.10 -1.47 -11.24
CA PHE A 26 -5.00 -2.42 -11.08
C PHE A 26 -3.64 -1.71 -11.12
N MET A 27 -3.39 -0.86 -12.12
CA MET A 27 -2.12 -0.13 -12.21
C MET A 27 -1.94 0.87 -11.07
N MET A 28 -3.01 1.56 -10.64
CA MET A 28 -2.94 2.44 -9.47
C MET A 28 -2.59 1.66 -8.19
N ARG A 29 -3.04 0.40 -8.08
CA ARG A 29 -2.68 -0.46 -6.96
C ARG A 29 -1.20 -0.77 -6.98
N GLU A 30 -0.65 -1.13 -8.13
CA GLU A 30 0.79 -1.37 -8.24
C GLU A 30 1.60 -0.09 -7.96
N LEU A 31 1.14 1.06 -8.48
CA LEU A 31 1.78 2.36 -8.28
C LEU A 31 1.85 2.78 -6.80
N SER A 32 0.87 2.37 -5.98
CA SER A 32 0.88 2.66 -4.54
C SER A 32 2.18 2.22 -3.85
N SER A 33 2.81 1.13 -4.33
CA SER A 33 4.08 0.63 -3.78
C SER A 33 5.22 1.64 -3.88
N VAL A 34 5.24 2.48 -4.92
CA VAL A 34 6.27 3.52 -5.10
C VAL A 34 6.16 4.57 -4.00
N PHE A 35 4.94 4.99 -3.65
CA PHE A 35 4.72 5.96 -2.59
C PHE A 35 5.04 5.38 -1.21
N VAL A 36 4.68 4.11 -0.97
CA VAL A 36 5.04 3.41 0.27
C VAL A 36 6.57 3.29 0.39
N ALA A 37 7.26 2.89 -0.68
CA ALA A 37 8.72 2.80 -0.68
C ALA A 37 9.39 4.15 -0.43
N ALA A 38 8.92 5.22 -1.11
CA ALA A 38 9.42 6.57 -0.89
C ALA A 38 9.22 7.04 0.56
N PHE A 39 8.05 6.76 1.15
CA PHE A 39 7.79 7.05 2.57
C PHE A 39 8.75 6.29 3.49
N VAL A 40 8.97 4.99 3.26
CA VAL A 40 9.90 4.18 4.07
C VAL A 40 11.33 4.70 3.98
N ILE A 41 11.80 5.08 2.79
CA ILE A 41 13.13 5.69 2.62
C ILE A 41 13.25 6.99 3.42
N LEU A 42 12.24 7.87 3.34
CA LEU A 42 12.21 9.11 4.12
C LEU A 42 12.15 8.85 5.63
N PHE A 43 11.44 7.81 6.07
CA PHE A 43 11.40 7.41 7.46
C PHE A 43 12.76 6.91 7.95
N LEU A 44 13.44 6.08 7.17
CA LEU A 44 14.80 5.62 7.49
C LEU A 44 15.80 6.79 7.54
N TYR A 45 15.67 7.76 6.63
CA TYR A 45 16.49 8.97 6.67
C TYR A 45 16.24 9.80 7.94
N GLN A 46 15.00 9.92 8.41
CA GLN A 46 14.69 10.57 9.68
C GLN A 46 15.34 9.86 10.88
N LEU A 47 15.33 8.52 10.89
CA LEU A 47 16.00 7.73 11.92
C LEU A 47 17.51 7.93 11.90
N PHE A 48 18.10 8.02 10.70
CA PHE A 48 19.52 8.32 10.53
C PHE A 48 19.86 9.71 11.08
N ALA A 49 19.10 10.75 10.71
CA ALA A 49 19.29 12.11 11.22
C ALA A 49 19.09 12.20 12.74
N LEU A 50 18.16 11.42 13.30
CA LEU A 50 17.95 11.31 14.74
C LEU A 50 19.19 10.72 15.45
N ALA A 51 19.86 9.75 14.83
CA ALA A 51 21.08 9.15 15.38
C ALA A 51 22.30 10.07 15.29
N GLU A 52 22.34 11.01 14.33
CA GLU A 52 23.43 11.99 14.19
C GLU A 52 23.38 13.09 15.27
N GLY A 53 22.19 13.43 15.77
CA GLY A 53 22.02 14.37 16.87
C GLY A 53 20.90 15.38 16.65
N GLU A 54 20.72 16.25 17.63
CA GLU A 54 19.59 17.18 17.68
C GLU A 54 19.56 18.17 16.51
N GLU A 55 20.73 18.71 16.12
CA GLU A 55 20.82 19.68 15.03
C GLU A 55 20.44 19.06 13.68
N ALA A 56 20.99 17.88 13.36
CA ALA A 56 20.69 17.15 12.13
C ALA A 56 19.19 16.79 12.05
N TYR A 57 18.62 16.32 13.17
CA TYR A 57 17.21 16.00 13.25
C TYR A 57 16.31 17.23 13.11
N ALA A 58 16.68 18.37 13.71
CA ALA A 58 15.94 19.63 13.57
C ALA A 58 15.95 20.14 12.12
N ALA A 59 17.09 20.06 11.43
CA ALA A 59 17.20 20.42 10.01
C ALA A 59 16.34 19.51 9.13
N CYS A 60 16.39 18.19 9.36
CA CYS A 60 15.52 17.22 8.68
C CYS A 60 14.04 17.55 8.89
N ARG A 61 13.63 17.80 10.14
CA ARG A 61 12.24 18.15 10.48
C ARG A 61 11.80 19.43 9.77
N SER A 62 12.63 20.47 9.77
CA SER A 62 12.33 21.72 9.06
C SER A 62 12.07 21.49 7.57
N ALA A 63 12.89 20.67 6.90
CA ALA A 63 12.68 20.32 5.50
C ALA A 63 11.34 19.60 5.27
N LEU A 64 10.99 18.65 6.15
CA LEU A 64 9.76 17.86 6.05
C LEU A 64 8.48 18.66 6.34
N THR A 65 8.58 19.84 6.96
CA THR A 65 7.43 20.75 7.18
C THR A 65 7.15 21.68 6.00
N THR A 66 7.97 21.66 4.96
CA THR A 66 7.72 22.49 3.76
C THR A 66 6.44 22.05 3.04
N PRO A 67 5.72 22.97 2.35
CA PRO A 67 4.48 22.64 1.66
C PRO A 67 4.60 21.48 0.66
N GLY A 68 5.75 21.34 0.00
CA GLY A 68 6.02 20.24 -0.93
C GLY A 68 6.03 18.87 -0.25
N PHE A 69 6.67 18.75 0.91
CA PHE A 69 6.67 17.50 1.67
C PHE A 69 5.32 17.20 2.31
N VAL A 70 4.59 18.22 2.78
CA VAL A 70 3.22 18.04 3.29
C VAL A 70 2.31 17.50 2.18
N ALA A 71 2.39 18.06 0.96
CA ALA A 71 1.65 17.56 -0.19
C ALA A 71 2.05 16.11 -0.55
N PHE A 72 3.36 15.80 -0.53
CA PHE A 72 3.84 14.43 -0.71
C PHE A 72 3.24 13.46 0.33
N TYR A 73 3.28 13.80 1.63
CA TYR A 73 2.72 12.97 2.68
C TYR A 73 1.21 12.76 2.52
N ALA A 74 0.47 13.79 2.11
CA ALA A 74 -0.96 13.66 1.82
C ALA A 74 -1.23 12.68 0.68
N VAL A 75 -0.48 12.79 -0.43
CA VAL A 75 -0.60 11.86 -1.57
C VAL A 75 -0.19 10.43 -1.16
N ALA A 76 0.94 10.29 -0.46
CA ALA A 76 1.41 9.00 0.03
C ALA A 76 0.39 8.35 0.99
N PHE A 77 -0.25 9.15 1.85
CA PHE A 77 -1.29 8.69 2.76
C PHE A 77 -2.53 8.18 2.01
N VAL A 78 -3.01 8.91 0.99
CA VAL A 78 -4.11 8.44 0.13
C VAL A 78 -3.76 7.11 -0.54
N PHE A 79 -2.56 6.99 -1.08
CA PHE A 79 -2.09 5.73 -1.68
C PHE A 79 -1.92 4.62 -0.64
N ALA A 80 -1.50 4.92 0.59
CA ALA A 80 -1.39 3.93 1.66
C ALA A 80 -2.78 3.41 2.10
N ILE A 81 -3.79 4.27 2.17
CA ILE A 81 -5.19 3.86 2.41
C ILE A 81 -5.66 2.96 1.27
N TYR A 82 -5.45 3.39 0.03
CA TYR A 82 -5.86 2.62 -1.15
C TYR A 82 -5.16 1.24 -1.21
N HIS A 83 -3.86 1.21 -0.93
CA HIS A 83 -3.06 -0.01 -0.81
C HIS A 83 -3.63 -0.93 0.26
N THR A 84 -3.92 -0.40 1.46
CA THR A 84 -4.48 -1.15 2.58
C THR A 84 -5.82 -1.80 2.20
N ILE A 85 -6.75 -1.03 1.64
CA ILE A 85 -8.08 -1.52 1.27
C ILE A 85 -7.99 -2.65 0.23
N THR A 86 -7.17 -2.46 -0.80
CA THR A 86 -7.02 -3.43 -1.88
C THR A 86 -6.27 -4.69 -1.46
N TRP A 87 -5.24 -4.55 -0.60
CA TRP A 87 -4.47 -5.67 -0.05
C TRP A 87 -5.31 -6.53 0.90
N LEU A 88 -5.92 -5.92 1.93
CA LEU A 88 -6.76 -6.63 2.90
C LEU A 88 -8.02 -7.22 2.24
N GLY A 89 -8.59 -6.53 1.25
CA GLY A 89 -9.74 -7.01 0.49
C GLY A 89 -9.51 -8.34 -0.24
N VAL A 90 -8.26 -8.65 -0.59
CA VAL A 90 -7.91 -9.90 -1.31
C VAL A 90 -7.50 -11.03 -0.36
N MET A 91 -7.24 -10.74 0.94
CA MET A 91 -6.73 -11.72 1.90
C MET A 91 -7.55 -13.02 1.95
N GLY A 92 -8.88 -12.95 2.07
CA GLY A 92 -9.70 -14.16 2.14
C GLY A 92 -9.66 -15.04 0.89
N ARG A 93 -9.24 -14.51 -0.27
CA ARG A 93 -9.05 -15.28 -1.50
C ARG A 93 -7.68 -15.95 -1.57
N VAL A 94 -6.65 -15.34 -0.98
CA VAL A 94 -5.26 -15.83 -1.03
C VAL A 94 -4.96 -16.72 0.17
N GLN A 95 -5.50 -16.40 1.34
CA GLN A 95 -5.25 -17.09 2.60
C GLN A 95 -6.42 -18.02 2.90
N VAL A 96 -6.23 -19.32 2.61
CA VAL A 96 -7.21 -20.36 2.94
C VAL A 96 -6.97 -20.83 4.38
N VAL A 97 -7.79 -20.36 5.30
CA VAL A 97 -7.67 -20.72 6.73
C VAL A 97 -8.48 -21.99 7.01
N ARG A 98 -7.79 -23.07 7.36
CA ARG A 98 -8.40 -24.36 7.77
C ARG A 98 -8.30 -24.51 9.29
N MET A 99 -9.41 -24.86 9.92
CA MET A 99 -9.49 -25.13 11.35
C MET A 99 -10.07 -26.53 11.53
N GLY A 100 -9.22 -27.51 11.81
CA GLY A 100 -9.61 -28.92 11.87
C GLY A 100 -10.31 -29.37 10.58
N ALA A 101 -11.56 -29.82 10.70
CA ALA A 101 -12.36 -30.31 9.58
C ALA A 101 -13.07 -29.20 8.77
N PHE A 102 -13.04 -27.94 9.21
CA PHE A 102 -13.75 -26.85 8.53
C PHE A 102 -12.78 -25.81 7.94
N THR A 103 -13.22 -25.15 6.87
CA THR A 103 -12.51 -24.02 6.26
C THR A 103 -13.27 -22.74 6.58
N VAL A 104 -12.55 -21.72 7.05
CA VAL A 104 -13.14 -20.42 7.37
C VAL A 104 -13.63 -19.77 6.06
N PRO A 105 -14.86 -19.26 6.01
CA PRO A 105 -15.35 -18.51 4.86
C PRO A 105 -14.42 -17.34 4.51
N PRO A 106 -14.02 -17.14 3.24
CA PRO A 106 -13.15 -16.05 2.79
C PRO A 106 -13.55 -14.66 3.30
N LYS A 107 -14.85 -14.39 3.35
CA LYS A 107 -15.38 -13.11 3.85
C LYS A 107 -15.02 -12.85 5.31
N LEU A 108 -15.02 -13.89 6.16
CA LEU A 108 -14.65 -13.78 7.57
C LEU A 108 -13.15 -13.55 7.74
N VAL A 109 -12.31 -14.17 6.89
CA VAL A 109 -10.86 -13.92 6.88
C VAL A 109 -10.57 -12.46 6.53
N THR A 110 -11.17 -11.94 5.46
CA THR A 110 -11.04 -10.52 5.08
C THR A 110 -11.58 -9.57 6.16
N ALA A 111 -12.75 -9.87 6.74
CA ALA A 111 -13.31 -9.05 7.81
C ALA A 111 -12.40 -9.01 9.05
N GLY A 112 -11.88 -10.16 9.48
CA GLY A 112 -10.92 -10.26 10.57
C GLY A 112 -9.66 -9.43 10.32
N ALA A 113 -9.16 -9.41 9.09
CA ALA A 113 -8.01 -8.60 8.72
C ALA A 113 -8.27 -7.09 8.86
N PHE A 114 -9.45 -6.60 8.43
CA PHE A 114 -9.83 -5.20 8.64
C PHE A 114 -10.03 -4.87 10.12
N VAL A 115 -10.69 -5.75 10.89
CA VAL A 115 -10.86 -5.56 12.34
C VAL A 115 -9.50 -5.46 13.04
N GLY A 116 -8.57 -6.36 12.72
CA GLY A 116 -7.20 -6.31 13.23
C GLY A 116 -6.48 -5.02 12.85
N PHE A 117 -6.60 -4.58 11.59
CA PHE A 117 -6.01 -3.32 11.14
C PHE A 117 -6.53 -2.11 11.92
N PHE A 118 -7.85 -1.98 12.09
CA PHE A 118 -8.45 -0.88 12.84
C PHE A 118 -8.07 -0.93 14.33
N PHE A 119 -8.05 -2.12 14.93
CA PHE A 119 -7.65 -2.29 16.32
C PHE A 119 -6.19 -1.85 16.54
N VAL A 120 -5.27 -2.30 15.70
CA VAL A 120 -3.84 -1.91 15.79
C VAL A 120 -3.68 -0.42 15.55
N SER A 121 -4.37 0.15 14.56
CA SER A 121 -4.33 1.59 14.26
C SER A 121 -4.83 2.43 15.44
N ALA A 122 -5.93 2.02 16.07
CA ALA A 122 -6.45 2.68 17.25
C ALA A 122 -5.50 2.56 18.45
N ALA A 123 -4.92 1.38 18.69
CA ALA A 123 -3.96 1.18 19.77
C ALA A 123 -2.71 2.07 19.60
N VAL A 124 -2.14 2.12 18.39
CA VAL A 124 -1.00 2.99 18.08
C VAL A 124 -1.40 4.47 18.24
N GLY A 125 -2.57 4.87 17.74
CA GLY A 125 -3.07 6.24 17.90
C GLY A 125 -3.24 6.63 19.37
N CYS A 126 -3.81 5.76 20.21
CA CYS A 126 -3.94 6.00 21.65
C CYS A 126 -2.56 6.14 22.32
N ILE A 127 -1.59 5.29 21.98
CA ILE A 127 -0.23 5.38 22.52
C ILE A 127 0.41 6.73 22.15
N LEU A 128 0.32 7.13 20.87
CA LEU A 128 0.91 8.38 20.40
C LEU A 128 0.27 9.63 20.99
N LEU A 129 -1.03 9.59 21.33
CA LEU A 129 -1.77 10.75 21.86
C LEU A 129 -1.74 10.85 23.39
N TYR A 130 -1.59 9.73 24.11
CA TYR A 130 -1.75 9.70 25.56
C TYR A 130 -0.53 9.17 26.33
N ALA A 131 0.45 8.55 25.66
CA ALA A 131 1.60 7.93 26.32
C ALA A 131 2.97 8.54 25.95
N LEU A 132 2.98 9.55 25.07
CA LEU A 132 4.14 10.34 24.64
C LEU A 132 3.87 11.82 24.94
#